data_AF-A0A9Q1JMZ0-F1
#
_entry.id   AF-A0A9Q1JMZ0-F1
#
_cell.length_a   1.000
_cell.length_b   1.000
_cell.length_c   1.000
_cell.angle_alpha   90.00
_cell.angle_beta   90.00
_cell.angle_gamma   90.00
#
_symmetry.space_group_name_H-M   'P 1'
#
loop_
_entity.id
_entity.type
_entity.pdbx_description
1 polymer ?
#
loop_
_entity_poly.entity_id
_entity_poly.type
_entity_poly.pdbx_seq_one_letter_code
_entity_poly.pdbx_strand_id
1 'polypeptide(L)'
;MDPTTFANDQPKQLLDAQAHICNHILCFLHSMTLKCAIELGIPDAIQKHGTPITLSELATALNIHPTKASSLNRLMRMLVYSKFFSKKKLGSGEVVFDLNLNSKLLLKDHPLSLAPFALATLDPTMIDPAHHITEWLKNESKSPFHIAHGRSIWEHAGSTTKFNKYFNQAMASDARFVASLLTSNNESKDIFKGIVSLIDVGGGDGTTAKAIAEAFPEMKLTVLDLPHVVDGLQGNGLNLVYVRGDMFEAIPPAQAVLLKAAKESNVT
;
A
#
# COMPACT_ATOMS: atom_id res chain seq x y z
N MET A 1 31.73 -29.57 -1.13
CA MET A 1 32.24 -28.73 -0.02
C MET A 1 32.81 -29.67 1.02
N ASP A 2 34.05 -29.43 1.42
CA ASP A 2 34.75 -30.25 2.42
C ASP A 2 34.14 -29.97 3.81
N PRO A 3 33.69 -30.99 4.58
CA PRO A 3 33.13 -30.80 5.92
C PRO A 3 34.07 -30.07 6.88
N THR A 4 35.38 -30.06 6.60
CA THR A 4 36.40 -29.43 7.44
C THR A 4 36.47 -27.91 7.30
N THR A 5 35.88 -27.32 6.24
CA THR A 5 35.88 -25.86 6.04
C THR A 5 34.85 -25.14 6.94
N PHE A 6 33.88 -25.86 7.52
CA PHE A 6 32.89 -25.33 8.46
C PHE A 6 33.44 -25.05 9.86
N ALA A 7 34.66 -25.51 10.17
CA ALA A 7 35.21 -25.48 11.53
C ALA A 7 35.68 -24.10 12.01
N ASN A 8 35.67 -23.07 11.15
CA ASN A 8 36.18 -21.73 11.48
C ASN A 8 35.12 -20.62 11.57
N ASP A 9 33.85 -20.87 11.21
CA ASP A 9 32.77 -19.96 11.59
C ASP A 9 32.46 -20.20 13.07
N GLN A 10 32.75 -19.21 13.92
CA GLN A 10 32.48 -19.34 15.36
C GLN A 10 30.99 -19.68 15.54
N PRO A 11 30.59 -20.61 16.44
CA PRO A 11 29.19 -21.05 16.59
C PRO A 11 28.16 -19.92 16.69
N LYS A 12 28.57 -18.77 17.21
CA LYS A 12 27.79 -17.54 17.24
C LYS A 12 27.48 -16.97 15.84
N GLN A 13 28.47 -16.90 14.95
CA GLN A 13 28.29 -16.42 13.57
C GLN A 13 27.30 -17.30 12.79
N LEU A 14 27.38 -18.63 12.98
CA LEU A 14 26.41 -19.56 12.38
C LEU A 14 24.99 -19.34 12.92
N LEU A 15 24.84 -19.11 14.22
CA LEU A 15 23.54 -18.81 14.83
C LEU A 15 22.98 -17.46 14.33
N ASP A 16 23.81 -16.43 14.22
CA ASP A 16 23.42 -15.12 13.69
C ASP A 16 23.00 -15.22 12.21
N ALA A 17 23.74 -16.00 11.40
CA ALA A 17 23.39 -16.28 10.01
C ALA A 17 22.06 -17.05 9.89
N GLN A 18 21.85 -18.07 10.73
CA GLN A 18 20.59 -18.81 10.77
C GLN A 18 19.42 -17.89 11.14
N ALA A 19 19.57 -17.07 12.18
CA ALA A 19 18.54 -16.11 12.59
C ALA A 19 18.21 -15.12 11.47
N HIS A 20 19.22 -14.62 10.77
CA HIS A 20 19.04 -13.76 9.61
C HIS A 20 18.23 -14.44 8.49
N ILE A 21 18.61 -15.65 8.10
CA ILE A 21 17.89 -16.44 7.07
C ILE A 21 16.44 -16.72 7.50
N CYS A 22 16.24 -17.17 8.75
CA CYS A 22 14.90 -17.45 9.27
C CYS A 22 14.01 -16.19 9.28
N ASN A 23 14.55 -15.02 9.60
CA ASN A 23 13.81 -13.76 9.53
C ASN A 23 13.32 -13.47 8.11
N HIS A 24 14.15 -13.69 7.09
CA HIS A 24 13.75 -13.50 5.69
C HIS A 24 12.76 -14.55 5.19
N ILE A 25 12.91 -15.82 5.59
CA ILE A 25 11.95 -16.89 5.22
C ILE A 25 10.58 -16.62 5.84
N LEU A 26 10.54 -16.09 7.06
CA LEU A 26 9.30 -15.94 7.83
C LEU A 26 8.69 -14.54 7.76
N CYS A 27 9.36 -13.56 7.13
CA CYS A 27 8.89 -12.17 7.16
C CYS A 27 7.52 -11.98 6.48
N PHE A 28 7.14 -12.84 5.54
CA PHE A 28 5.82 -12.81 4.89
C PHE A 28 4.67 -12.93 5.91
N LEU A 29 4.90 -13.55 7.07
CA LEU A 29 3.91 -13.65 8.14
C LEU A 29 3.54 -12.26 8.68
N HIS A 30 4.46 -11.29 8.69
CA HIS A 30 4.13 -9.90 9.07
C HIS A 30 3.10 -9.32 8.10
N SER A 31 3.30 -9.50 6.80
CA SER A 31 2.36 -9.04 5.78
C SER A 31 1.01 -9.75 5.89
N MET A 32 1.00 -11.07 6.05
CA MET A 32 -0.25 -11.85 6.13
C MET A 32 -1.02 -11.57 7.42
N THR A 33 -0.34 -11.31 8.54
CA THR A 33 -1.01 -10.91 9.79
C THR A 33 -1.61 -9.51 9.69
N LEU A 34 -0.94 -8.57 9.01
CA LEU A 34 -1.52 -7.26 8.68
C LEU A 34 -2.78 -7.39 7.81
N LYS A 35 -2.70 -8.16 6.72
CA LYS A 35 -3.86 -8.46 5.86
C LYS A 35 -5.02 -9.02 6.68
N CYS A 36 -4.76 -10.05 7.48
CA CYS A 36 -5.76 -10.67 8.36
C CYS A 36 -6.37 -9.66 9.34
N ALA A 37 -5.58 -8.74 9.92
CA ALA A 37 -6.10 -7.72 10.82
C ALA A 37 -7.09 -6.76 10.14
N ILE A 38 -6.80 -6.38 8.89
CA ILE A 38 -7.67 -5.51 8.09
C ILE A 38 -8.93 -6.28 7.66
N GLU A 39 -8.80 -7.51 7.18
CA GLU A 39 -9.93 -8.36 6.75
C GLU A 39 -10.90 -8.67 7.88
N LEU A 40 -10.37 -8.97 9.08
CA LEU A 40 -11.18 -9.17 10.27
C LEU A 40 -11.84 -7.85 10.76
N GLY A 41 -11.32 -6.69 10.38
CA GLY A 41 -11.79 -5.40 10.89
C GLY A 41 -11.34 -5.12 12.32
N ILE A 42 -10.15 -5.60 12.71
CA ILE A 42 -9.58 -5.36 14.04
C ILE A 42 -9.47 -3.86 14.35
N PRO A 43 -8.92 -3.00 13.46
CA PRO A 43 -8.85 -1.56 13.73
C PRO A 43 -10.24 -0.96 14.02
N ASP A 44 -11.22 -1.27 13.18
CA ASP A 44 -12.58 -0.73 13.29
C ASP A 44 -13.29 -1.22 14.56
N ALA A 45 -13.09 -2.49 14.95
CA ALA A 45 -13.65 -3.04 16.18
C ALA A 45 -13.12 -2.33 17.43
N ILE A 46 -11.81 -2.05 17.49
CA ILE A 46 -11.21 -1.29 18.60
C ILE A 46 -11.71 0.16 18.58
N GLN A 47 -11.78 0.80 17.40
CA GLN A 47 -12.30 2.16 17.26
C GLN A 47 -13.75 2.27 17.72
N LYS A 48 -14.60 1.30 17.35
CA LYS A 48 -16.01 1.24 17.73
C LYS A 48 -16.21 1.01 19.23
N HIS A 49 -15.31 0.24 19.86
CA HIS A 49 -15.34 0.05 21.30
C HIS A 49 -15.03 1.35 22.07
N GLY A 50 -14.19 2.22 21.51
CA GLY A 50 -13.95 3.59 22.01
C GLY A 50 -12.93 3.69 23.15
N THR A 51 -12.54 2.58 23.76
CA THR A 51 -11.50 2.47 24.80
C THR A 51 -10.56 1.30 24.49
N PRO A 52 -9.41 1.18 25.18
CA PRO A 52 -8.58 -0.02 25.08
C PRO A 52 -9.41 -1.29 25.37
N ILE A 53 -9.31 -2.29 24.50
CA ILE A 53 -10.16 -3.50 24.51
C ILE A 53 -9.41 -4.70 25.07
N THR A 54 -10.08 -5.56 25.83
CA THR A 54 -9.52 -6.85 26.24
C THR A 54 -9.51 -7.85 25.08
N LEU A 55 -8.74 -8.93 25.19
CA LEU A 55 -8.75 -9.99 24.17
C LEU A 55 -10.12 -10.66 24.02
N SER A 56 -10.84 -10.85 25.14
CA SER A 56 -12.15 -11.50 25.13
C SER A 56 -13.21 -10.63 24.45
N GLU A 57 -13.25 -9.34 24.78
CA GLU A 57 -14.17 -8.38 24.14
C GLU A 57 -13.87 -8.24 22.65
N LEU A 58 -12.59 -8.22 22.27
CA LEU A 58 -12.19 -8.19 20.86
C LEU A 58 -12.65 -9.45 20.12
N ALA A 59 -12.46 -10.64 20.72
CA ALA A 59 -12.92 -11.89 20.15
C ALA A 59 -14.45 -11.90 19.93
N THR A 60 -15.21 -11.39 20.91
CA THR A 60 -16.66 -11.24 20.80
C THR A 60 -17.05 -10.23 19.71
N ALA A 61 -16.42 -9.05 19.68
CA ALA A 61 -16.71 -8.00 18.70
C ALA A 61 -16.46 -8.44 17.25
N LEU A 62 -15.46 -9.31 17.06
CA LEU A 62 -15.06 -9.86 15.76
C LEU A 62 -15.75 -11.20 15.42
N ASN A 63 -16.62 -11.73 16.29
CA ASN A 63 -17.22 -13.06 16.15
C ASN A 63 -16.19 -14.19 15.93
N ILE A 64 -15.06 -14.14 16.64
CA ILE A 64 -14.03 -15.18 16.55
C ILE A 64 -14.54 -16.47 17.19
N HIS A 65 -14.38 -17.59 16.49
CA HIS A 65 -14.78 -18.90 17.00
C HIS A 65 -14.09 -19.19 18.35
N PRO A 66 -14.81 -19.69 19.39
CA PRO A 66 -14.25 -19.85 20.74
C PRO A 66 -12.95 -20.66 20.80
N THR A 67 -12.82 -21.70 19.97
CA THR A 67 -11.60 -22.54 19.89
C THR A 67 -10.37 -21.83 19.29
N LYS A 68 -10.55 -20.62 18.76
CA LYS A 68 -9.50 -19.82 18.11
C LYS A 68 -9.06 -18.60 18.95
N ALA A 69 -9.57 -18.44 20.18
CA ALA A 69 -9.18 -17.34 21.06
C ALA A 69 -7.65 -17.28 21.31
N SER A 70 -6.99 -18.43 21.46
CA SER A 70 -5.53 -18.50 21.59
C SER A 70 -4.80 -18.09 20.30
N SER A 71 -5.36 -18.40 19.13
CA SER A 71 -4.86 -17.97 17.82
C SER A 71 -4.98 -16.45 17.66
N LEU A 72 -6.11 -15.85 18.07
CA LEU A 72 -6.28 -14.39 18.07
C LEU A 72 -5.24 -13.72 18.97
N ASN A 73 -4.96 -14.27 20.15
CA ASN A 73 -3.91 -13.74 21.02
C ASN A 73 -2.53 -13.72 20.33
N ARG A 74 -2.19 -14.82 19.63
CA ARG A 74 -0.92 -14.90 18.88
C ARG A 74 -0.86 -13.88 17.74
N LEU A 75 -1.97 -13.70 17.01
CA LEU A 75 -2.10 -12.68 15.98
C LEU A 75 -1.88 -11.27 16.56
N MET A 76 -2.60 -10.91 17.62
CA MET A 76 -2.47 -9.60 18.28
C MET A 76 -1.07 -9.37 18.83
N ARG A 77 -0.40 -10.39 19.38
CA ARG A 77 1.00 -10.29 19.80
C ARG A 77 1.93 -9.95 18.63
N MET A 78 1.73 -10.57 17.47
CA MET A 78 2.53 -10.28 16.26
C MET A 78 2.29 -8.85 15.77
N LEU A 79 1.04 -8.39 15.78
CA LEU A 79 0.68 -7.04 15.33
C LEU A 79 1.19 -5.96 16.29
N VAL A 80 1.19 -6.22 17.60
CA VAL A 80 1.82 -5.34 18.60
C VAL A 80 3.34 -5.30 18.42
N TYR A 81 3.98 -6.45 18.20
CA TYR A 81 5.41 -6.51 17.92
C TYR A 81 5.76 -5.71 16.66
N SER A 82 4.93 -5.85 15.62
CA SER A 82 5.01 -5.11 14.34
C SER A 82 4.51 -3.66 14.45
N LYS A 83 4.25 -3.16 15.67
CA LYS A 83 3.89 -1.76 15.99
C LYS A 83 2.56 -1.27 15.40
N PHE A 84 1.65 -2.16 14.99
CA PHE A 84 0.31 -1.75 14.55
C PHE A 84 -0.62 -1.42 15.71
N PHE A 85 -0.48 -2.09 16.86
CA PHE A 85 -1.32 -1.83 18.03
C PHE A 85 -0.49 -1.61 19.28
N SER A 86 -1.05 -0.86 20.21
CA SER A 86 -0.50 -0.69 21.55
C SER A 86 -1.01 -1.80 22.46
N LYS A 87 -0.19 -2.22 23.41
CA LYS A 87 -0.54 -3.19 24.47
C LYS A 87 -0.28 -2.55 25.82
N LYS A 88 -1.27 -2.54 26.71
CA LYS A 88 -1.17 -2.02 28.07
C LYS A 88 -1.60 -3.10 29.06
N LYS A 89 -1.03 -3.07 30.27
CA LYS A 89 -1.46 -3.90 31.39
C LYS A 89 -2.14 -2.99 32.41
N LEU A 90 -3.39 -3.26 32.73
CA LEU A 90 -4.18 -2.50 33.70
C LEU A 90 -3.72 -2.82 35.13
N GLY A 91 -4.10 -1.97 36.08
CA GLY A 91 -3.84 -2.21 37.52
C GLY A 91 -4.47 -3.51 38.04
N SER A 92 -5.54 -3.98 37.40
CA SER A 92 -6.17 -5.30 37.64
C SER A 92 -5.30 -6.49 37.17
N GLY A 93 -4.23 -6.23 36.42
CA GLY A 93 -3.39 -7.25 35.79
C GLY A 93 -3.85 -7.68 34.40
N GLU A 94 -5.02 -7.22 33.95
CA GLU A 94 -5.57 -7.52 32.64
C GLU A 94 -4.82 -6.82 31.50
N VAL A 95 -4.71 -7.49 30.37
CA VAL A 95 -4.06 -6.96 29.16
C VAL A 95 -5.11 -6.40 28.22
N VAL A 96 -4.89 -5.16 27.79
CA VAL A 96 -5.73 -4.46 26.82
C VAL A 96 -4.94 -4.00 25.60
N PHE A 97 -5.62 -3.92 24.47
CA PHE A 97 -5.10 -3.47 23.18
C PHE A 97 -5.76 -2.15 22.77
N ASP A 98 -4.98 -1.28 22.13
CA ASP A 98 -5.43 0.07 21.78
C ASP A 98 -4.87 0.46 20.42
N LEU A 99 -5.55 1.39 19.75
CA LEU A 99 -5.08 1.94 18.50
C LEU A 99 -3.84 2.80 18.72
N ASN A 100 -3.00 2.88 17.69
CA ASN A 100 -1.94 3.87 17.58
C ASN A 100 -2.01 4.51 16.19
N LEU A 101 -1.04 5.36 15.83
CA LEU A 101 -1.06 6.03 14.53
C LEU A 101 -1.10 5.02 13.36
N ASN A 102 -0.33 3.94 13.43
CA ASN A 102 -0.24 2.94 12.37
C ASN A 102 -1.58 2.21 12.16
N SER A 103 -2.26 1.78 13.23
CA SER A 103 -3.59 1.16 13.09
C SER A 103 -4.70 2.15 12.77
N LYS A 104 -4.58 3.44 13.15
CA LYS A 104 -5.53 4.48 12.73
C LYS A 104 -5.52 4.69 11.21
N LEU A 105 -4.36 4.58 10.58
CA LEU A 105 -4.23 4.57 9.12
C LEU A 105 -4.79 3.31 8.45
N LEU A 106 -5.32 2.34 9.22
CA LEU A 106 -5.99 1.15 8.69
C LEU A 106 -7.52 1.17 8.90
N LEU A 107 -8.06 2.21 9.54
CA LEU A 107 -9.52 2.36 9.72
C LEU A 107 -10.19 2.61 8.38
N LYS A 108 -11.37 2.01 8.16
CA LYS A 108 -12.08 2.11 6.87
C LYS A 108 -12.49 3.54 6.55
N ASP A 109 -12.94 4.28 7.55
CA ASP A 109 -13.47 5.64 7.40
C ASP A 109 -12.39 6.73 7.59
N HIS A 110 -11.13 6.35 7.79
CA HIS A 110 -10.05 7.33 7.88
C HIS A 110 -9.77 7.91 6.49
N PRO A 111 -9.73 9.26 6.32
CA PRO A 111 -9.56 9.88 5.00
C PRO A 111 -8.23 9.49 4.33
N LEU A 112 -7.20 9.22 5.15
CA LEU A 112 -5.88 8.77 4.72
C LEU A 112 -5.67 7.26 4.93
N SER A 113 -6.74 6.47 4.92
CA SER A 113 -6.63 5.01 5.13
C SER A 113 -5.76 4.37 4.05
N LEU A 114 -4.80 3.56 4.48
CA LEU A 114 -3.94 2.72 3.65
C LEU A 114 -4.44 1.27 3.57
N ALA A 115 -5.58 0.95 4.20
CA ALA A 115 -6.15 -0.39 4.16
C ALA A 115 -6.44 -0.89 2.73
N PRO A 116 -7.02 -0.08 1.80
CA PRO A 116 -7.22 -0.53 0.41
C PRO A 116 -5.91 -0.86 -0.29
N PHE A 117 -4.88 -0.04 -0.10
CA PHE A 117 -3.54 -0.28 -0.65
C PHE A 117 -2.93 -1.58 -0.11
N ALA A 118 -2.93 -1.75 1.22
CA ALA A 118 -2.38 -2.94 1.86
C ALA A 118 -3.09 -4.22 1.41
N LEU A 119 -4.43 -4.22 1.32
CA LEU A 119 -5.15 -5.37 0.81
C LEU A 119 -4.77 -5.67 -0.64
N ALA A 120 -4.66 -4.64 -1.49
CA ALA A 120 -4.37 -4.83 -2.90
C ALA A 120 -2.98 -5.37 -3.18
N THR A 121 -1.97 -4.80 -2.55
CA THR A 121 -0.60 -5.30 -2.63
C THR A 121 -0.49 -6.74 -2.11
N LEU A 122 -1.31 -7.13 -1.14
CA LEU A 122 -1.30 -8.45 -0.53
C LEU A 122 -2.35 -9.41 -1.10
N ASP A 123 -2.97 -9.04 -2.22
CA ASP A 123 -3.86 -9.94 -2.96
C ASP A 123 -3.04 -11.04 -3.65
N PRO A 124 -3.53 -12.29 -3.73
CA PRO A 124 -2.82 -13.35 -4.44
C PRO A 124 -2.40 -12.98 -5.85
N THR A 125 -3.21 -12.22 -6.60
CA THR A 125 -2.85 -11.76 -7.95
C THR A 125 -1.58 -10.91 -7.97
N MET A 126 -1.32 -10.15 -6.90
CA MET A 126 -0.13 -9.30 -6.76
C MET A 126 1.07 -10.02 -6.15
N ILE A 127 0.84 -11.05 -5.32
CA ILE A 127 1.91 -11.84 -4.69
C ILE A 127 2.43 -12.93 -5.63
N ASP A 128 1.55 -13.58 -6.39
CA ASP A 128 1.88 -14.70 -7.28
C ASP A 128 3.07 -14.43 -8.23
N PRO A 129 3.18 -13.25 -8.87
CA PRO A 129 4.35 -12.89 -9.68
C PRO A 129 5.70 -13.02 -8.97
N ALA A 130 5.76 -12.85 -7.64
CA ALA A 130 7.01 -12.99 -6.89
C ALA A 130 7.57 -14.43 -6.93
N HIS A 131 6.70 -15.43 -7.12
CA HIS A 131 7.12 -16.83 -7.29
C HIS A 131 7.77 -17.09 -8.66
N HIS A 132 7.57 -16.21 -9.64
CA HIS A 132 8.06 -16.34 -11.01
C HIS A 132 9.34 -15.53 -11.29
N ILE A 133 9.92 -14.85 -10.30
CA ILE A 133 11.13 -14.03 -10.50
C ILE A 133 12.29 -14.87 -11.04
N THR A 134 12.51 -16.08 -10.51
CA THR A 134 13.59 -16.97 -10.99
C THR A 134 13.40 -17.39 -12.45
N GLU A 135 12.15 -17.61 -12.87
CA GLU A 135 11.82 -17.97 -14.24
C GLU A 135 11.99 -16.76 -15.17
N TRP A 136 11.51 -15.59 -14.73
CA TRP A 136 11.66 -14.32 -15.42
C TRP A 136 13.12 -13.96 -15.71
N LEU A 137 14.02 -14.13 -14.75
CA LEU A 137 15.45 -13.88 -14.94
C LEU A 137 16.10 -14.79 -16.01
N LYS A 138 15.42 -15.86 -16.43
CA LYS A 138 15.91 -16.84 -17.40
C LYS A 138 15.22 -16.77 -18.76
N ASN A 139 14.29 -15.83 -18.96
CA ASN A 139 13.56 -15.69 -20.21
C ASN A 139 13.37 -14.22 -20.60
N GLU A 140 12.88 -14.00 -21.82
CA GLU A 140 12.68 -12.66 -22.40
C GLU A 140 11.34 -12.02 -22.00
N SER A 141 10.61 -12.59 -21.03
CA SER A 141 9.33 -12.04 -20.59
C SER A 141 9.52 -10.65 -20.00
N LYS A 142 8.59 -9.75 -20.30
CA LYS A 142 8.67 -8.34 -19.90
C LYS A 142 8.65 -8.12 -18.37
N SER A 143 8.10 -9.06 -17.60
CA SER A 143 8.01 -8.96 -16.13
C SER A 143 7.61 -10.30 -15.51
N PRO A 144 7.81 -10.51 -14.20
CA PRO A 144 7.25 -11.66 -13.49
C PRO A 144 5.71 -11.73 -13.54
N PHE A 145 5.04 -10.57 -13.61
CA PHE A 145 3.57 -10.51 -13.74
C PHE A 145 3.09 -11.09 -15.06
N HIS A 146 3.82 -10.82 -16.16
CA HIS A 146 3.52 -11.41 -17.47
C HIS A 146 3.65 -12.93 -17.47
N ILE A 147 4.61 -13.50 -16.73
CA ILE A 147 4.75 -14.96 -16.63
C ILE A 147 3.57 -15.56 -15.87
N ALA A 148 3.22 -14.99 -14.72
CA ALA A 148 2.13 -15.48 -13.89
C ALA A 148 0.76 -15.38 -14.59
N HIS A 149 0.50 -14.27 -15.30
CA HIS A 149 -0.85 -13.92 -15.77
C HIS A 149 -1.01 -13.82 -17.29
N GLY A 150 0.07 -14.05 -18.05
CA GLY A 150 0.10 -14.03 -19.52
C GLY A 150 -0.05 -12.64 -20.16
N ARG A 151 -0.04 -11.57 -19.37
CA ARG A 151 -0.27 -10.17 -19.79
C ARG A 151 0.31 -9.19 -18.78
N SER A 152 0.43 -7.91 -19.12
CA SER A 152 0.86 -6.87 -18.19
C SER A 152 -0.17 -6.60 -17.10
N ILE A 153 0.26 -5.98 -16.00
CA ILE A 153 -0.66 -5.52 -14.95
C ILE A 153 -1.70 -4.53 -15.49
N TRP A 154 -1.32 -3.68 -16.44
CA TRP A 154 -2.20 -2.70 -17.07
C TRP A 154 -3.27 -3.36 -17.95
N GLU A 155 -2.90 -4.35 -18.76
CA GLU A 155 -3.84 -5.14 -19.55
C GLU A 155 -4.74 -6.00 -18.65
N HIS A 156 -4.21 -6.53 -17.55
CA HIS A 156 -5.00 -7.25 -16.54
C HIS A 156 -6.03 -6.35 -15.87
N ALA A 157 -5.62 -5.14 -15.49
CA ALA A 157 -6.52 -4.12 -14.97
C ALA A 157 -7.56 -3.69 -16.02
N GLY A 158 -7.19 -3.49 -17.28
CA GLY A 158 -8.15 -3.13 -18.33
C GLY A 158 -9.17 -4.25 -18.62
N SER A 159 -8.78 -5.52 -18.48
CA SER A 159 -9.62 -6.68 -18.84
C SER A 159 -10.51 -7.22 -17.71
N THR A 160 -10.21 -6.89 -16.44
CA THR A 160 -10.93 -7.44 -15.28
C THR A 160 -11.51 -6.33 -14.42
N THR A 161 -12.81 -6.03 -14.56
CA THR A 161 -13.50 -4.94 -13.84
C THR A 161 -13.29 -4.98 -12.32
N LYS A 162 -13.30 -6.18 -11.73
CA LYS A 162 -13.09 -6.36 -10.29
C LYS A 162 -11.68 -5.95 -9.87
N PHE A 163 -10.65 -6.40 -10.60
CA PHE A 163 -9.26 -6.04 -10.33
C PHE A 163 -9.03 -4.55 -10.59
N ASN A 164 -9.57 -4.01 -11.69
CA ASN A 164 -9.49 -2.59 -12.02
C ASN A 164 -9.99 -1.70 -10.88
N LYS A 165 -11.22 -1.93 -10.43
CA LYS A 165 -11.85 -1.14 -9.36
C LYS A 165 -11.00 -1.20 -8.08
N TYR A 166 -10.53 -2.39 -7.75
CA TYR A 166 -9.75 -2.63 -6.54
C TYR A 166 -8.35 -1.99 -6.60
N PHE A 167 -7.65 -2.15 -7.73
CA PHE A 167 -6.36 -1.53 -7.98
C PHE A 167 -6.45 0.00 -7.97
N ASN A 168 -7.48 0.57 -8.61
CA ASN A 168 -7.71 2.02 -8.60
C ASN A 168 -8.03 2.52 -7.19
N GLN A 169 -8.81 1.79 -6.39
CA GLN A 169 -9.05 2.13 -4.99
C GLN A 169 -7.76 2.13 -4.16
N ALA A 170 -6.87 1.17 -4.39
CA ALA A 170 -5.56 1.11 -3.75
C ALA A 170 -4.69 2.32 -4.13
N MET A 171 -4.56 2.61 -5.43
CA MET A 171 -3.79 3.76 -5.90
C MET A 171 -4.35 5.08 -5.38
N ALA A 172 -5.68 5.24 -5.38
CA ALA A 172 -6.33 6.43 -4.83
C ALA A 172 -6.07 6.59 -3.33
N SER A 173 -6.00 5.49 -2.57
CA SER A 173 -5.71 5.53 -1.13
C SER A 173 -4.30 6.01 -0.81
N ASP A 174 -3.30 5.52 -1.55
CA ASP A 174 -1.92 6.03 -1.47
C ASP A 174 -1.82 7.48 -1.98
N ALA A 175 -2.53 7.80 -3.07
CA ALA A 175 -2.59 9.16 -3.61
C ALA A 175 -3.12 10.18 -2.60
N ARG A 176 -4.20 9.87 -1.87
CA ARG A 176 -4.70 10.75 -0.80
C ARG A 176 -3.67 10.99 0.29
N PHE A 177 -2.96 9.93 0.72
CA PHE A 177 -1.92 10.05 1.73
C PHE A 177 -0.79 10.97 1.26
N VAL A 178 -0.21 10.69 0.09
CA VAL A 178 0.88 11.51 -0.47
C VAL A 178 0.43 12.94 -0.73
N ALA A 179 -0.75 13.14 -1.31
CA ALA A 179 -1.31 14.46 -1.55
C ALA A 179 -1.49 15.27 -0.26
N SER A 180 -1.92 14.62 0.83
CA SER A 180 -2.02 15.28 2.13
C SER A 180 -0.67 15.77 2.64
N LEU A 181 0.43 15.05 2.38
CA LEU A 181 1.78 15.49 2.77
C LEU A 181 2.26 16.65 1.90
N LEU A 182 2.05 16.57 0.58
CA LEU A 182 2.44 17.61 -0.38
C LEU A 182 1.75 18.94 -0.11
N THR A 183 0.54 18.91 0.46
CA THR A 183 -0.30 20.10 0.66
C THR A 183 -0.35 20.60 2.10
N SER A 184 0.13 19.84 3.09
CA SER A 184 -0.02 20.19 4.52
C SER A 184 1.17 20.94 5.13
N ASN A 185 2.38 20.79 4.60
CA ASN A 185 3.57 21.46 5.15
C ASN A 185 4.12 22.54 4.20
N ASN A 186 4.68 23.61 4.76
CA ASN A 186 5.16 24.77 3.99
C ASN A 186 6.33 24.41 3.06
N GLU A 187 7.23 23.51 3.50
CA GLU A 187 8.37 23.07 2.69
C GLU A 187 7.93 22.36 1.39
N SER A 188 6.88 21.55 1.44
CA SER A 188 6.32 20.88 0.25
C SER A 188 5.59 21.86 -0.66
N LYS A 189 4.96 22.90 -0.08
CA LYS A 189 4.35 23.97 -0.89
C LYS A 189 5.39 24.79 -1.63
N ASP A 190 6.57 24.97 -1.06
CA ASP A 190 7.67 25.68 -1.72
C ASP A 190 8.14 24.98 -3.00
N ILE A 191 7.99 23.65 -3.10
CA ILE A 191 8.26 22.88 -4.35
C ILE A 191 7.39 23.38 -5.50
N PHE A 192 6.17 23.82 -5.21
CA PHE A 192 5.19 24.27 -6.20
C PHE A 192 5.26 25.78 -6.48
N LYS A 193 6.13 26.51 -5.78
CA LYS A 193 6.22 27.96 -5.91
C LYS A 193 6.70 28.37 -7.31
N GLY A 194 5.94 29.25 -7.95
CA GLY A 194 6.25 29.75 -9.30
C GLY A 194 5.90 28.78 -10.44
N ILE A 195 5.30 27.62 -10.13
CA ILE A 195 4.74 26.73 -11.14
C ILE A 195 3.34 27.24 -11.53
N VAL A 196 3.16 27.55 -12.81
CA VAL A 196 1.93 28.06 -13.39
C VAL A 196 1.16 26.96 -14.13
N SER A 197 1.86 25.94 -14.65
CA SER A 197 1.24 24.76 -15.24
C SER A 197 1.97 23.46 -14.87
N LEU A 198 1.21 22.46 -14.42
CA LEU A 198 1.71 21.16 -14.02
C LEU A 198 0.91 20.04 -14.66
N ILE A 199 1.61 19.04 -15.19
CA ILE A 199 1.00 17.81 -15.69
C ILE A 199 1.33 16.63 -14.79
N ASP A 200 0.31 15.95 -14.30
CA ASP A 200 0.39 14.71 -13.51
C ASP A 200 0.26 13.52 -14.48
N VAL A 201 1.39 12.86 -14.75
CA VAL A 201 1.50 11.78 -15.74
C VAL A 201 1.32 10.44 -15.05
N GLY A 202 0.37 9.64 -15.52
CA GLY A 202 -0.12 8.46 -14.79
C GLY A 202 -0.90 8.87 -13.53
N GLY A 203 -1.59 10.02 -13.58
CA GLY A 203 -2.25 10.63 -12.42
C GLY A 203 -3.53 9.92 -11.97
N GLY A 204 -3.95 8.85 -12.66
CA GLY A 204 -5.09 8.02 -12.32
C GLY A 204 -6.41 8.79 -12.32
N ASP A 205 -7.18 8.64 -11.24
CA ASP A 205 -8.45 9.36 -11.03
C ASP A 205 -8.26 10.86 -10.71
N GLY A 206 -7.03 11.35 -10.75
CA GLY A 206 -6.63 12.72 -10.46
C GLY A 206 -6.67 13.08 -8.98
N THR A 207 -6.71 12.10 -8.06
CA THR A 207 -6.70 12.38 -6.61
C THR A 207 -5.57 13.34 -6.21
N THR A 208 -4.34 13.10 -6.68
CA THR A 208 -3.19 13.98 -6.40
C THR A 208 -3.39 15.35 -7.01
N ALA A 209 -3.73 15.40 -8.30
CA ALA A 209 -3.95 16.65 -9.02
C ALA A 209 -5.08 17.51 -8.43
N LYS A 210 -6.17 16.89 -7.94
CA LYS A 210 -7.29 17.59 -7.25
C LYS A 210 -6.81 18.29 -5.99
N ALA A 211 -6.06 17.59 -5.14
CA ALA A 211 -5.51 18.18 -3.91
C ALA A 211 -4.53 19.33 -4.20
N ILE A 212 -3.68 19.19 -5.23
CA ILE A 212 -2.79 20.27 -5.68
C ILE A 212 -3.60 21.45 -6.22
N ALA A 213 -4.62 21.19 -7.05
CA ALA A 213 -5.49 22.22 -7.62
C ALA A 213 -6.25 23.01 -6.54
N GLU A 214 -6.67 22.37 -5.44
CA GLU A 214 -7.29 23.01 -4.28
C GLU A 214 -6.29 23.87 -3.48
N ALA A 215 -5.06 23.38 -3.31
CA ALA A 215 -4.01 24.11 -2.60
C ALA A 215 -3.42 25.28 -3.41
N PHE A 216 -3.47 25.19 -4.74
CA PHE A 216 -2.93 26.18 -5.68
C PHE A 216 -3.96 26.54 -6.77
N PRO A 217 -4.99 27.34 -6.46
CA PRO A 217 -6.10 27.62 -7.38
C PRO A 217 -5.70 28.30 -8.69
N GLU A 218 -4.56 29.00 -8.71
CA GLU A 218 -4.04 29.69 -9.90
C GLU A 218 -3.22 28.78 -10.83
N MET A 219 -2.78 27.61 -10.35
CA MET A 219 -1.99 26.67 -11.14
C MET A 219 -2.90 25.89 -12.08
N LYS A 220 -2.52 25.77 -13.36
CA LYS A 220 -3.21 24.91 -14.34
C LYS A 220 -2.71 23.47 -14.22
N LEU A 221 -3.61 22.54 -13.91
CA LEU A 221 -3.34 21.13 -13.70
C LEU A 221 -3.92 20.31 -14.84
N THR A 222 -3.11 19.44 -15.40
CA THR A 222 -3.52 18.42 -16.38
C THR A 222 -3.23 17.04 -15.81
N VAL A 223 -4.20 16.13 -15.83
CA VAL A 223 -3.97 14.70 -15.57
C VAL A 223 -3.87 13.99 -16.90
N LEU A 224 -2.75 13.33 -17.18
CA LEU A 224 -2.57 12.46 -18.34
C LEU A 224 -2.62 11.00 -17.88
N ASP A 225 -3.54 10.22 -18.45
CA ASP A 225 -3.60 8.77 -18.24
C ASP A 225 -4.21 8.04 -19.43
N LEU A 226 -4.17 6.70 -19.40
CA LEU A 226 -4.73 5.84 -20.43
C LEU A 226 -6.24 6.07 -20.56
N PRO A 227 -6.82 5.93 -21.77
CA PRO A 227 -8.24 6.21 -22.01
C PRO A 227 -9.18 5.53 -21.01
N HIS A 228 -8.99 4.23 -20.75
CA HIS A 228 -9.85 3.47 -19.84
C HIS A 228 -9.79 3.93 -18.37
N VAL A 229 -8.79 4.72 -17.97
CA VAL A 229 -8.64 5.24 -16.60
C VAL A 229 -9.38 6.57 -16.42
N VAL A 230 -9.26 7.47 -17.40
CA VAL A 230 -9.84 8.83 -17.34
C VAL A 230 -11.18 8.97 -18.05
N ASP A 231 -11.64 7.93 -18.75
CA ASP A 231 -12.96 7.89 -19.36
C ASP A 231 -14.08 8.14 -18.33
N GLY A 232 -14.90 9.15 -18.59
CA GLY A 232 -15.99 9.56 -17.69
C GLY A 232 -15.57 10.50 -16.55
N LEU A 233 -14.28 10.79 -16.38
CA LEU A 233 -13.82 11.80 -15.42
C LEU A 233 -14.00 13.20 -16.01
N GLN A 234 -14.46 14.11 -15.15
CA GLN A 234 -14.59 15.53 -15.48
C GLN A 234 -13.67 16.34 -14.57
N GLY A 235 -13.03 17.35 -15.16
CA GLY A 235 -12.28 18.35 -14.41
C GLY A 235 -13.17 19.14 -13.46
N ASN A 236 -12.57 20.00 -12.65
CA ASN A 236 -13.32 20.86 -11.72
C ASN A 236 -13.91 22.12 -12.37
N GLY A 237 -13.73 22.29 -13.69
CA GLY A 237 -14.20 23.46 -14.45
C GLY A 237 -13.43 24.76 -14.17
N LEU A 238 -12.36 24.70 -13.37
CA LEU A 238 -11.57 25.85 -12.95
C LEU A 238 -10.13 25.73 -13.48
N ASN A 239 -9.37 24.81 -12.90
CA ASN A 239 -7.93 24.70 -13.11
C ASN A 239 -7.45 23.25 -13.29
N LEU A 240 -8.34 22.26 -13.29
CA LEU A 240 -8.01 20.84 -13.52
C LEU A 240 -8.69 20.32 -14.79
N VAL A 241 -7.91 19.69 -15.67
CA VAL A 241 -8.40 18.99 -16.86
C VAL A 241 -7.81 17.57 -16.96
N TYR A 242 -8.54 16.68 -17.64
CA TYR A 242 -8.09 15.31 -17.93
C TYR A 242 -7.78 15.16 -19.42
N VAL A 243 -6.64 14.54 -19.72
CA VAL A 243 -6.18 14.22 -21.07
C VAL A 243 -6.00 12.72 -21.18
N ARG A 244 -6.61 12.17 -22.23
CA ARG A 244 -6.45 10.76 -22.62
C ARG A 244 -5.19 10.64 -23.45
N GLY A 245 -4.31 9.72 -23.13
CA GLY A 245 -3.13 9.46 -23.96
C GLY A 245 -2.19 8.43 -23.37
N ASP A 246 -1.14 8.14 -24.15
CA ASP A 246 -0.01 7.33 -23.72
C ASP A 246 1.20 8.25 -23.51
N MET A 247 1.78 8.23 -22.30
CA MET A 247 2.96 9.01 -21.97
C MET A 247 4.20 8.63 -22.78
N PHE A 248 4.24 7.41 -23.34
CA PHE A 248 5.31 6.95 -24.21
C PHE A 248 5.18 7.48 -25.64
N GLU A 249 4.00 7.94 -26.05
CA GLU A 249 3.77 8.59 -27.35
C GLU A 249 3.97 10.10 -27.25
N ALA A 250 3.26 10.75 -26.33
CA ALA A 250 3.33 12.20 -26.14
C ALA A 250 2.87 12.64 -24.75
N ILE A 251 3.60 13.60 -24.17
CA ILE A 251 3.18 14.31 -22.95
C ILE A 251 2.86 15.76 -23.34
N PRO A 252 1.62 16.25 -23.08
CA PRO A 252 1.27 17.64 -23.33
C PRO A 252 2.21 18.65 -22.65
N PRO A 253 2.51 19.80 -23.28
CA PRO A 253 3.39 20.80 -22.69
C PRO A 253 2.86 21.36 -21.37
N ALA A 254 3.71 21.39 -20.36
CA ALA A 254 3.50 22.06 -19.07
C ALA A 254 4.85 22.57 -18.53
N GLN A 255 4.83 23.50 -17.58
CA GLN A 255 6.06 24.00 -16.95
C GLN A 255 6.72 22.93 -16.08
N ALA A 256 5.93 22.07 -15.44
CA ALA A 256 6.41 20.97 -14.60
C ALA A 256 5.67 19.67 -14.88
N VAL A 257 6.37 18.54 -14.68
CA VAL A 257 5.82 17.19 -14.78
C VAL A 257 5.89 16.54 -13.39
N LEU A 258 4.77 16.03 -12.92
CA LEU A 258 4.67 15.16 -11.75
C LEU A 258 4.58 13.71 -12.21
N LEU A 259 5.45 12.87 -11.66
CA LEU A 259 5.45 11.42 -11.85
C LEU A 259 5.34 10.75 -10.48
N LYS A 260 4.11 10.50 -10.04
CA LYS A 260 3.84 9.80 -8.78
C LYS A 260 3.60 8.32 -9.07
N ALA A 261 4.51 7.45 -8.64
CA ALA A 261 4.43 5.99 -8.83
C ALA A 261 4.31 5.52 -10.30
N ALA A 262 4.50 6.42 -11.27
CA ALA A 262 4.57 6.14 -12.70
C ALA A 262 6.00 5.80 -13.20
N LYS A 263 7.01 5.86 -12.31
CA LYS A 263 8.37 5.48 -12.65
C LYS A 263 8.52 3.95 -12.53
N GLU A 264 8.88 3.36 -13.67
CA GLU A 264 9.21 1.95 -13.92
C GLU A 264 8.03 1.02 -14.24
N SER A 265 7.61 1.08 -15.50
CA SER A 265 7.02 -0.06 -16.21
C SER A 265 7.58 -0.05 -17.63
N ASN A 266 8.77 -0.64 -17.79
CA ASN A 266 9.50 -0.88 -19.05
C ASN A 266 10.13 0.35 -19.71
N VAL A 267 11.37 0.65 -19.30
CA VAL A 267 12.36 1.24 -20.22
C VAL A 267 13.56 0.29 -20.25
N THR A 268 13.50 -0.68 -21.16
CA THR A 268 14.49 -1.03 -22.20
C THR A 268 13.95 -2.23 -22.97
#